data_AF-A0A3D0JTW5-F1
#
_entry.id   AF-A0A3D0JTW5-F1
#
_cell.length_a   1.000
_cell.length_b   1.000
_cell.length_c   1.000
_cell.angle_alpha   90.00
_cell.angle_beta   90.00
_cell.angle_gamma   90.00
#
_symmetry.space_group_name_H-M   'P 1'
#
loop_
_entity.id
_entity.type
_entity.pdbx_description
1 polymer ?
#
loop_
_entity_poly.entity_id
_entity_poly.type
_entity_poly.pdbx_seq_one_letter_code
_entity_poly.pdbx_strand_id
1 'polypeptide(L)'
;MVSDVGTITRRVNKSGQTKYTVQIRLRRKGVIVYQESQSFDRKPVARAWMMRREAELALPGALEKASREDVPLKKIIERYLDEYELIRPLGKTKRATLKAISETWLGQIA
;
A
#
# COMPACT_ATOMS: atom_id res chain seq x y z
N MET A 1 -16.50 22.27 2.01
CA MET A 1 -16.62 21.79 0.62
C MET A 1 -15.64 20.65 0.44
N VAL A 2 -16.13 19.41 0.41
CA VAL A 2 -15.29 18.22 0.30
C VAL A 2 -14.85 18.13 -1.16
N SER A 3 -13.59 18.42 -1.43
CA SER A 3 -13.00 18.35 -2.77
C SER A 3 -12.88 16.88 -3.20
N ASP A 4 -13.51 16.53 -4.32
CA ASP A 4 -13.51 15.22 -5.00
C ASP A 4 -12.20 14.44 -4.85
N VAL A 5 -12.27 13.26 -4.23
CA VAL A 5 -11.13 12.40 -3.91
C VAL A 5 -10.69 11.56 -5.12
N GLY A 6 -11.62 11.21 -6.03
CA GLY A 6 -11.35 10.47 -7.27
C GLY A 6 -11.75 11.23 -8.53
N THR A 7 -10.84 11.35 -9.51
CA THR A 7 -11.13 11.87 -10.86
C THR A 7 -11.09 10.74 -11.88
N ILE A 8 -12.11 10.64 -12.74
CA ILE A 8 -12.14 9.68 -13.86
C ILE A 8 -11.81 10.41 -15.17
N THR A 9 -10.68 10.09 -15.79
CA THR A 9 -10.31 10.59 -17.12
C THR A 9 -10.61 9.56 -18.20
N ARG A 10 -11.15 10.03 -19.33
CA ARG A 10 -11.40 9.19 -20.51
C ARG A 10 -10.30 9.43 -21.52
N ARG A 11 -9.63 8.37 -21.98
CA ARG A 11 -8.67 8.42 -23.08
C ARG A 11 -9.09 7.45 -24.18
N VAL A 12 -9.07 7.92 -25.43
CA VAL A 12 -9.28 7.06 -26.61
C VAL A 12 -7.91 6.79 -27.23
N ASN A 13 -7.58 5.52 -27.43
CA ASN A 13 -6.32 5.11 -28.05
C ASN A 13 -6.41 5.25 -29.59
N LYS A 14 -5.25 5.22 -30.27
CA LYS A 14 -5.16 5.26 -31.73
C LYS A 14 -5.99 4.16 -32.43
N SER A 15 -6.21 3.03 -31.74
CA SER A 15 -7.06 1.91 -32.19
C SER A 15 -8.56 2.07 -31.89
N GLY A 16 -9.03 3.24 -31.43
CA GLY A 16 -10.45 3.52 -31.14
C GLY A 16 -10.98 3.00 -29.80
N GLN A 17 -10.20 2.20 -29.07
CA GLN A 17 -10.59 1.71 -27.74
C GLN A 17 -10.60 2.85 -26.71
N THR A 18 -11.67 2.91 -25.91
CA THR A 18 -11.80 3.87 -24.81
C THR A 18 -11.32 3.24 -23.51
N LYS A 19 -10.36 3.87 -22.84
CA LYS A 19 -9.96 3.56 -21.47
C LYS A 19 -10.41 4.67 -20.50
N TYR A 20 -10.85 4.25 -19.33
CA TYR A 20 -11.25 5.10 -18.21
C TYR A 20 -10.22 4.94 -17.10
N THR A 21 -9.43 5.97 -16.85
CA THR A 21 -8.43 5.98 -15.79
C THR A 21 -8.99 6.72 -14.59
N VAL A 22 -9.08 6.05 -13.46
CA VAL A 22 -9.41 6.65 -12.18
C VAL A 22 -8.11 7.08 -11.52
N GLN A 23 -8.06 8.31 -11.00
CA GLN A 23 -6.98 8.83 -10.19
C GLN A 23 -7.54 9.25 -8.84
N ILE A 24 -7.05 8.64 -7.76
CA ILE A 24 -7.41 8.98 -6.38
C ILE A 24 -6.22 9.73 -5.77
N ARG A 25 -6.47 10.93 -5.24
CA ARG A 25 -5.44 11.76 -4.61
C ARG A 25 -5.93 12.25 -3.25
N LEU A 26 -5.26 11.82 -2.18
CA LEU A 26 -5.56 12.32 -0.85
C LEU A 26 -4.48 13.29 -0.35
N ARG A 27 -4.94 14.47 0.07
CA ARG A 27 -4.10 15.51 0.69
C ARG A 27 -4.44 15.63 2.17
N ARG A 28 -3.43 15.64 3.03
CA ARG A 28 -3.57 15.94 4.47
C ARG A 28 -2.52 16.97 4.85
N LYS A 29 -2.95 18.06 5.51
CA LYS A 29 -2.07 19.17 5.91
C LYS A 29 -1.18 19.72 4.77
N GLY A 30 -1.74 19.80 3.55
CA GLY A 30 -1.04 20.34 2.37
C GLY A 30 -0.09 19.38 1.65
N VAL A 31 0.16 18.17 2.19
CA VAL A 31 1.02 17.15 1.57
C VAL A 31 0.14 16.06 0.94
N ILE A 32 0.55 15.56 -0.24
CA ILE A 32 -0.07 14.38 -0.86
C ILE A 32 0.38 13.15 -0.08
N VAL A 33 -0.54 12.54 0.66
CA VAL A 33 -0.26 11.36 1.51
C VAL A 33 -0.49 10.06 0.74
N TYR A 34 -1.37 10.09 -0.26
CA TYR A 34 -1.72 8.90 -1.03
C TYR A 34 -2.10 9.27 -2.46
N GLN A 35 -1.57 8.50 -3.41
CA GLN A 35 -1.92 8.60 -4.82
C GLN A 35 -2.05 7.20 -5.40
N GLU A 36 -3.21 6.91 -5.99
CA GLU A 36 -3.47 5.64 -6.67
C GLU A 36 -4.11 5.91 -8.02
N SER A 37 -3.74 5.12 -9.03
CA SER A 37 -4.37 5.19 -10.35
C SER A 37 -4.64 3.81 -10.91
N GLN A 38 -5.86 3.59 -11.39
CA GLN A 38 -6.23 2.34 -12.05
C GLN A 38 -7.04 2.61 -13.32
N SER A 39 -6.80 1.83 -14.37
CA SER A 39 -7.46 2.00 -15.68
C SER A 39 -8.38 0.82 -15.98
N PHE A 40 -9.56 1.13 -16.51
CA PHE A 40 -10.60 0.17 -16.86
C PHE A 40 -11.15 0.45 -18.25
N ASP A 41 -11.70 -0.56 -18.92
CA ASP A 41 -12.29 -0.40 -20.25
C ASP A 41 -13.74 0.11 -20.21
N ARG A 42 -14.40 0.02 -19.04
CA ARG A 42 -15.82 0.40 -18.85
C ARG A 42 -15.99 1.46 -17.76
N LYS A 43 -16.72 2.54 -18.07
CA LYS A 43 -17.02 3.65 -17.14
C LYS A 43 -17.74 3.20 -15.85
N PRO A 44 -18.74 2.29 -15.89
CA PRO A 44 -19.42 1.84 -14.68
C PRO A 44 -18.48 1.09 -13.72
N VAL A 45 -17.56 0.30 -14.26
CA VAL A 45 -16.56 -0.45 -13.48
C VAL A 45 -15.58 0.51 -12.81
N ALA A 46 -15.10 1.50 -13.55
CA ALA A 46 -14.24 2.56 -13.02
C ALA A 46 -14.92 3.32 -11.86
N ARG A 47 -16.20 3.68 -12.02
CA ARG A 47 -16.97 4.35 -10.96
C ARG A 47 -17.17 3.46 -9.73
N ALA A 48 -17.56 2.19 -9.91
CA ALA A 48 -17.76 1.26 -8.80
C ALA A 48 -16.46 1.02 -8.03
N TRP A 49 -15.34 0.88 -8.73
CA TRP A 49 -14.03 0.77 -8.10
C TRP A 49 -13.65 2.02 -7.32
N MET A 50 -13.84 3.21 -7.90
CA MET A 50 -13.58 4.49 -7.24
C MET A 50 -14.36 4.60 -5.92
N MET A 51 -15.67 4.35 -5.93
CA MET A 51 -16.51 4.45 -4.73
C MET A 51 -16.10 3.45 -3.65
N ARG A 52 -15.79 2.21 -4.04
CA ARG A 52 -15.28 1.19 -3.12
C ARG A 52 -13.97 1.62 -2.49
N ARG A 53 -13.04 2.15 -3.30
CA ARG A 53 -11.71 2.54 -2.83
C ARG A 53 -11.75 3.78 -1.95
N GLU A 54 -12.61 4.75 -2.27
CA GLU A 54 -12.90 5.90 -1.40
C GLU A 54 -13.46 5.46 -0.05
N ALA A 55 -14.38 4.48 -0.02
CA ALA A 55 -14.92 3.94 1.24
C ALA A 55 -13.85 3.22 2.07
N GLU A 56 -12.94 2.46 1.43
CA GLU A 56 -11.81 1.81 2.09
C GLU A 56 -10.82 2.83 2.68
N LEU A 57 -10.55 3.93 1.97
CA LEU A 57 -9.64 5.00 2.41
C LEU A 57 -10.27 5.95 3.45
N ALA A 58 -11.60 6.00 3.52
CA ALA A 58 -12.33 6.77 4.54
C ALA A 58 -12.30 6.10 5.93
N LEU A 59 -11.93 4.83 6.02
CA LEU A 59 -11.80 4.13 7.30
C LEU A 59 -10.65 4.74 8.14
N PRO A 60 -10.89 5.06 9.43
CA PRO A 60 -9.85 5.60 10.30
C PRO A 60 -8.71 4.58 10.45
N GLY A 61 -7.49 4.98 10.11
CA GLY A 61 -6.28 4.14 10.13
C GLY A 61 -5.94 3.44 8.81
N ALA A 62 -6.80 3.49 7.78
CA ALA A 62 -6.50 2.90 6.47
C ALA A 62 -5.36 3.63 5.74
N LEU A 63 -5.29 4.95 5.90
CA LEU A 63 -4.20 5.77 5.35
C LEU A 63 -2.87 5.57 6.07
N GLU A 64 -2.89 5.27 7.36
CA GLU A 64 -1.67 4.91 8.09
C GLU A 64 -1.16 3.53 7.66
N LYS A 65 -2.05 2.60 7.31
CA LYS A 65 -1.67 1.31 6.72
C LYS A 65 -1.17 1.44 5.29
N ALA A 66 -1.78 2.31 4.48
CA ALA A 66 -1.42 2.53 3.08
C ALA A 66 -0.20 3.46 2.89
N SER A 67 0.12 4.29 3.89
CA SER A 67 1.30 5.16 3.94
C SER A 67 2.47 4.51 4.67
N ARG A 68 2.30 3.30 5.23
CA ARG A 68 3.47 2.55 5.70
C ARG A 68 4.29 2.24 4.46
N GLU A 69 5.48 2.83 4.41
CA GLU A 69 6.52 2.30 3.54
C GLU A 69 6.59 0.80 3.77
N ASP A 70 6.61 0.06 2.68
CA ASP A 70 6.83 -1.36 2.72
C ASP A 70 8.16 -1.59 3.49
N VAL A 71 8.06 -2.21 4.66
CA VAL A 71 9.20 -2.42 5.55
C VAL A 71 9.82 -3.75 5.15
N PRO A 72 11.12 -3.78 4.81
CA PRO A 72 11.79 -5.02 4.44
C PRO A 72 11.60 -6.09 5.51
N LEU A 73 11.37 -7.34 5.11
CA LEU A 73 11.20 -8.46 6.06
C LEU A 73 12.38 -8.54 7.06
N LYS A 74 13.59 -8.17 6.64
CA LYS A 74 14.77 -8.06 7.52
C LYS A 74 14.50 -7.17 8.74
N LYS A 75 13.90 -5.99 8.54
CA LYS A 75 13.59 -5.04 9.61
C LYS A 75 12.53 -5.58 10.56
N ILE A 76 11.58 -6.34 10.04
CA ILE A 76 10.57 -7.03 10.85
C ILE A 76 11.24 -8.10 11.74
N ILE A 77 12.14 -8.89 11.15
CA ILE A 77 12.89 -9.93 11.87
C ILE A 77 13.79 -9.33 12.95
N GLU A 78 14.56 -8.28 12.64
CA GLU A 78 15.41 -7.56 13.60
C GLU A 78 14.60 -7.11 14.82
N ARG A 79 13.49 -6.41 14.57
CA ARG A 79 12.59 -5.94 15.63
C ARG A 79 12.06 -7.07 16.49
N TYR A 80 11.65 -8.20 15.89
CA TYR A 80 11.17 -9.35 16.64
C TYR A 80 12.25 -9.94 17.56
N LEU A 81 13.49 -10.06 17.07
CA LEU A 81 14.60 -10.58 17.86
C LEU A 81 14.88 -9.66 19.06
N ASP A 82 14.91 -8.35 18.83
CA ASP A 82 15.16 -7.36 19.89
C ASP A 82 14.06 -7.35 20.94
N GLU A 83 12.79 -7.26 20.53
CA GLU A 83 11.64 -7.23 21.45
C GLU A 83 11.49 -8.55 22.22
N TYR A 84 11.67 -9.69 21.56
CA TYR A 84 11.45 -10.99 22.19
C TYR A 84 12.56 -11.34 23.19
N GLU A 85 13.81 -10.94 22.92
CA GLU A 85 14.93 -11.14 23.85
C GLU A 85 14.76 -10.40 25.18
N LEU A 86 14.05 -9.27 25.17
CA LEU A 86 13.68 -8.55 26.39
C LEU A 86 12.70 -9.35 27.27
N ILE A 87 11.87 -10.20 26.66
CA ILE A 87 10.84 -10.99 27.37
C ILE A 87 11.42 -12.32 27.83
N ARG A 88 12.10 -13.05 26.93
CA ARG A 88 12.73 -14.34 27.21
C ARG A 88 13.96 -14.56 26.32
N PRO A 89 15.01 -15.22 26.84
CA PRO A 89 16.16 -15.58 26.02
C PRO A 89 15.73 -16.50 24.88
N LEU A 90 15.97 -16.04 23.65
CA LEU A 90 15.63 -16.79 22.44
C LEU A 90 16.57 -17.99 22.27
N GLY A 91 16.03 -19.15 21.91
CA GLY A 91 16.82 -20.34 21.61
C GLY A 91 17.77 -20.12 20.41
N LYS A 92 18.99 -20.66 20.50
CA LYS A 92 20.07 -20.48 19.51
C LYS A 92 19.62 -20.78 18.07
N THR A 93 18.89 -21.87 17.87
CA THR A 93 18.40 -22.30 16.56
C THR A 93 17.42 -21.29 15.95
N LYS A 94 16.47 -20.79 16.75
CA LYS A 94 15.46 -19.81 16.28
C LYS A 94 16.12 -18.50 15.87
N ARG A 95 17.11 -18.03 16.64
CA ARG A 95 17.89 -16.84 16.29
C ARG A 95 18.65 -17.02 14.97
N ALA A 96 19.35 -18.14 14.83
CA ALA A 96 20.16 -18.42 13.65
C ALA A 96 19.31 -18.53 12.38
N THR A 97 18.19 -19.23 12.43
CA THR A 97 17.27 -19.37 11.29
C THR A 97 16.68 -18.02 10.87
N LEU A 98 16.22 -17.21 11.82
CA LEU A 98 15.66 -15.89 11.52
C LEU A 98 16.71 -14.94 10.93
N LYS A 99 17.94 -14.93 11.48
CA LYS A 99 19.06 -14.19 10.88
C LYS A 99 19.37 -14.67 9.46
N ALA A 100 19.42 -15.98 9.24
CA ALA A 100 19.68 -16.52 7.91
C ALA A 100 18.61 -16.07 6.91
N ILE A 101 17.33 -16.13 7.26
CA ILE A 101 16.23 -15.63 6.41
C ILE A 101 16.40 -14.13 6.11
N SER A 102 16.76 -13.33 7.11
CA SER A 102 16.92 -11.88 6.97
C SER A 102 18.05 -11.46 6.01
N GLU A 103 19.06 -12.32 5.81
CA GLU A 103 20.19 -12.07 4.91
C GLU A 103 19.96 -12.64 3.48
N THR A 104 18.86 -13.35 3.25
CA THR A 104 18.48 -13.80 1.90
C THR A 104 17.76 -12.70 1.11
N TRP A 105 17.50 -12.96 -0.17
CA TRP A 105 16.66 -12.11 -1.02
C TRP A 105 15.30 -11.80 -0.38
N LEU A 106 14.73 -12.75 0.37
CA LEU A 106 13.45 -12.60 1.05
C LEU A 106 13.49 -11.50 2.14
N GLY A 107 14.64 -11.31 2.78
CA GLY A 107 14.83 -10.25 3.78
C GLY A 107 14.80 -8.84 3.18
N GLN A 108 15.13 -8.70 1.89
CA GLN A 108 15.18 -7.42 1.18
C GLN A 108 13.84 -7.03 0.55
N ILE A 109 12.87 -7.94 0.54
CA ILE A 109 11.53 -7.65 0.03
C ILE A 109 10.84 -6.72 1.02
N ALA A 110 10.54 -5.52 0.52
CA ALA A 110 9.60 -4.58 1.08
C ALA A 110 8.20 -4.98 0.57
#